data_AF-A0A7Y5NHP7-F1
#
_entry.id   AF-A0A7Y5NHP7-F1
#
_cell.length_a   1.000
_cell.length_b   1.000
_cell.length_c   1.000
_cell.angle_alpha   90.00
_cell.angle_beta   90.00
_cell.angle_gamma   90.00
#
_symmetry.space_group_name_H-M   'P 1'
#
loop_
_entity.id
_entity.type
_entity.pdbx_description
1 polymer ?
#
loop_
_entity_poly.entity_id
_entity_poly.type
_entity_poly.pdbx_seq_one_letter_code
_entity_poly.pdbx_strand_id
1 'polypeptide(L)'
;MFGDSDARREDVEAVEPVEPVEPVEPVEHLDQREQESPADEDHPVPPVTGDEAVDEAMMQLARSQAGSFAERIESGEHAHRSLQSRLGGLGGA
;
A
#
# COMPACT_ATOMS: atom_id res chain seq x y z
N MET A 1 59.11 -34.51 13.78
CA MET A 1 58.55 -33.56 14.76
C MET A 1 58.23 -32.27 14.02
N PHE A 2 56.95 -31.98 13.85
CA PHE A 2 56.32 -30.73 13.37
C PHE A 2 54.98 -30.72 14.11
N GLY A 3 54.47 -29.72 14.80
CA GLY A 3 54.77 -28.29 14.89
C GLY A 3 53.41 -27.65 15.19
N ASP A 4 53.20 -27.15 16.40
CA ASP A 4 51.96 -26.52 16.87
C ASP A 4 51.50 -25.37 15.98
N SER A 5 50.24 -25.42 15.50
CA SER A 5 49.38 -24.29 15.13
C SER A 5 48.01 -24.84 14.72
N ASP A 6 46.93 -24.48 15.40
CA ASP A 6 45.90 -23.57 14.84
C ASP A 6 44.68 -23.45 15.77
N ALA A 7 44.41 -22.19 16.13
CA ALA A 7 43.17 -21.56 16.55
C ALA A 7 42.02 -22.37 17.19
N ARG A 8 41.74 -21.96 18.45
CA ARG A 8 40.42 -21.71 19.04
C ARG A 8 39.26 -21.80 18.02
N ARG A 9 38.62 -22.96 17.92
CA ARG A 9 37.25 -23.05 17.40
C ARG A 9 36.33 -22.72 18.56
N GLU A 10 35.69 -21.56 18.50
CA GLU A 10 34.63 -21.17 19.41
C GLU A 10 33.44 -22.11 19.14
N ASP A 11 33.13 -22.97 20.11
CA ASP A 11 31.91 -23.77 20.15
C ASP A 11 30.72 -22.81 20.27
N VAL A 12 30.12 -22.47 19.13
CA VAL A 12 28.85 -21.72 19.09
C VAL A 12 27.75 -22.72 19.40
N GLU A 13 27.21 -22.66 20.62
CA GLU A 13 26.09 -23.52 21.03
C GLU A 13 24.90 -23.32 20.09
N ALA A 14 24.40 -24.43 19.55
CA ALA A 14 23.27 -24.43 18.62
C ALA A 14 22.01 -23.94 19.34
N VAL A 15 21.51 -22.78 18.93
CA VAL A 15 20.23 -22.25 19.42
C VAL A 15 19.10 -23.05 18.78
N GLU A 16 18.25 -23.66 19.59
CA GLU A 16 17.12 -24.45 19.08
C GLU A 16 16.10 -23.55 18.36
N PRO A 17 15.52 -24.01 17.24
CA PRO A 17 14.58 -23.23 16.46
C PRO A 17 13.26 -23.03 17.23
N VAL A 18 12.72 -21.81 17.13
CA VAL A 18 11.42 -21.48 17.71
C VAL A 18 10.30 -22.11 16.85
N GLU A 19 9.38 -22.82 17.51
CA GLU A 19 8.21 -23.42 16.86
C GLU A 19 7.28 -22.35 16.26
N PRO A 20 6.75 -22.56 15.04
CA PRO A 20 5.85 -21.61 14.41
C PRO A 20 4.50 -21.58 15.11
N VAL A 21 3.98 -20.37 15.34
CA VAL A 21 2.62 -20.17 15.87
C VAL A 21 1.60 -20.43 14.76
N GLU A 22 0.56 -21.19 15.06
CA GLU A 22 -0.52 -21.48 14.09
C GLU A 22 -1.33 -20.22 13.75
N PRO A 23 -1.72 -20.05 12.47
CA PRO A 23 -2.49 -18.90 12.04
C PRO A 23 -3.89 -18.95 12.64
N VAL A 24 -4.37 -17.79 13.09
CA VAL A 24 -5.75 -17.60 13.56
C VAL A 24 -6.67 -17.48 12.36
N GLU A 25 -7.74 -18.27 12.34
CA GLU A 25 -8.76 -18.25 11.27
C GLU A 25 -9.47 -16.89 11.19
N PRO A 26 -9.67 -16.33 9.98
CA PRO A 26 -10.34 -15.05 9.80
C PRO A 26 -11.84 -15.15 10.09
N VAL A 27 -12.39 -14.13 10.74
CA VAL A 27 -13.83 -14.05 11.05
C VAL A 27 -14.59 -13.63 9.79
N GLU A 28 -15.33 -14.55 9.19
CA GLU A 28 -16.17 -14.30 8.00
C GLU A 28 -17.28 -13.26 8.31
N HIS A 29 -17.10 -12.04 7.81
CA HIS A 29 -18.16 -11.03 7.80
C HIS A 29 -19.04 -11.25 6.57
N LEU A 30 -20.13 -11.99 6.77
CA LEU A 30 -21.16 -12.17 5.76
C LEU A 30 -22.01 -10.89 5.65
N ASP A 31 -21.67 -10.01 4.72
CA ASP A 31 -22.68 -9.12 4.13
C ASP A 31 -22.48 -9.00 2.62
N GLN A 32 -23.49 -9.48 1.91
CA GLN A 32 -23.56 -9.66 0.47
C GLN A 32 -23.94 -8.33 -0.19
N ARG A 33 -23.06 -7.76 -1.01
CA ARG A 33 -23.47 -7.06 -2.24
C ARG A 33 -22.44 -7.26 -3.34
N GLU A 34 -22.87 -8.02 -4.34
CA GLU A 34 -22.17 -8.29 -5.61
C GLU A 34 -21.67 -7.00 -6.28
N GLN A 35 -20.36 -6.92 -6.49
CA GLN A 35 -19.79 -6.94 -7.85
C GLN A 35 -18.26 -7.12 -7.80
N GLU A 36 -17.85 -8.36 -8.08
CA GLU A 36 -16.65 -8.77 -8.82
C GLU A 36 -15.27 -8.28 -8.33
N SER A 37 -14.57 -9.13 -7.59
CA SER A 37 -13.09 -9.18 -7.56
C SER A 37 -12.62 -10.14 -8.66
N PRO A 38 -11.53 -9.85 -9.38
CA PRO A 38 -10.22 -10.14 -8.82
C PRO A 38 -9.13 -9.14 -9.25
N ALA A 39 -8.67 -8.33 -8.31
CA ALA A 39 -7.29 -7.91 -8.26
C ALA A 39 -6.95 -7.71 -6.79
N ASP A 40 -6.15 -8.62 -6.24
CA ASP A 40 -5.26 -8.33 -5.12
C ASP A 40 -4.23 -7.28 -5.58
N GLU A 41 -4.70 -6.08 -5.89
CA GLU A 41 -3.91 -4.88 -5.85
C GLU A 41 -4.62 -3.97 -4.84
N ASP A 42 -3.95 -3.73 -3.72
CA ASP A 42 -4.40 -2.99 -2.53
C ASP A 42 -4.56 -1.48 -2.84
N HIS A 43 -5.14 -1.16 -4.01
CA HIS A 43 -5.31 0.19 -4.51
C HIS A 43 -6.62 0.76 -3.99
N PRO A 44 -6.56 1.74 -3.07
CA PRO A 44 -7.76 2.30 -2.48
C PRO A 44 -8.60 2.98 -3.57
N VAL A 45 -9.82 2.48 -3.77
CA VAL A 45 -10.83 3.17 -4.58
C VAL A 45 -11.25 4.43 -3.81
N PRO A 46 -11.11 5.63 -4.41
CA PRO A 46 -11.46 6.86 -3.72
C PRO A 46 -12.98 6.96 -3.50
N PRO A 47 -13.42 7.63 -2.42
CA PRO A 47 -14.84 7.85 -2.16
C PRO A 47 -15.45 8.78 -3.22
N VAL A 48 -16.75 8.59 -3.48
CA VAL A 48 -17.53 9.45 -4.39
C VAL A 48 -17.95 10.72 -3.65
N THR A 49 -17.61 11.87 -4.20
CA THR A 49 -17.88 13.20 -3.62
C THR A 49 -19.13 13.85 -4.19
N GLY A 50 -19.63 13.36 -5.34
CA GLY A 50 -20.75 13.95 -6.08
C GLY A 50 -20.33 15.12 -6.98
N ASP A 51 -19.03 15.42 -7.03
CA ASP A 51 -18.42 16.38 -7.93
C ASP A 51 -17.60 15.63 -8.98
N GLU A 52 -18.12 15.59 -10.21
CA GLU A 52 -17.54 14.81 -11.31
C GLU A 52 -16.06 15.12 -11.56
N ALA A 53 -15.66 16.39 -11.46
CA ALA A 53 -14.27 16.78 -11.70
C ALA A 53 -13.33 16.31 -10.58
N VAL A 54 -13.83 16.27 -9.33
CA VAL A 54 -13.06 15.76 -8.20
C VAL A 54 -12.99 14.23 -8.25
N ASP A 55 -14.12 13.58 -8.53
CA ASP A 55 -14.23 12.13 -8.62
C ASP A 55 -13.33 11.58 -9.72
N GLU A 56 -13.31 12.20 -10.89
CA GLU A 56 -12.41 11.85 -11.99
C GLU A 56 -10.94 12.01 -11.58
N ALA A 57 -10.57 13.16 -11.00
CA ALA A 57 -9.19 13.44 -10.63
C ALA A 57 -8.67 12.49 -9.55
N MET A 58 -9.51 12.14 -8.57
CA MET A 58 -9.16 11.18 -7.52
C MET A 58 -9.04 9.76 -8.08
N MET A 59 -9.90 9.38 -9.03
CA MET A 59 -9.81 8.08 -9.69
C MET A 59 -8.55 7.96 -10.56
N GLN A 60 -8.16 9.03 -11.27
CA GLN A 60 -6.90 9.08 -12.00
C GLN A 60 -5.69 8.99 -11.06
N LEU A 61 -5.71 9.70 -9.93
CA LEU A 61 -4.66 9.61 -8.91
C LEU A 61 -4.52 8.18 -8.38
N ALA A 62 -5.63 7.51 -8.03
CA ALA A 62 -5.63 6.13 -7.55
C ALA A 62 -5.03 5.16 -8.57
N ARG A 63 -5.41 5.29 -9.85
CA ARG A 63 -4.86 4.46 -10.93
C ARG A 63 -3.37 4.71 -11.17
N SER A 64 -2.92 5.95 -11.02
CA SER A 64 -1.51 6.30 -11.20
C SER A 64 -0.59 5.68 -10.14
N GLN A 65 -1.14 5.24 -8.99
CA GLN A 65 -0.34 4.70 -7.90
C GLN A 65 0.43 3.44 -8.32
N ALA A 66 -0.16 2.63 -9.20
CA ALA A 66 0.46 1.46 -9.83
C ALA A 66 1.50 1.83 -10.91
N GLY A 67 1.50 3.09 -11.36
CA GLY A 67 2.33 3.58 -12.46
C GLY A 67 3.71 4.09 -12.03
N SER A 68 4.35 4.81 -12.95
CA SER A 68 5.65 5.43 -12.76
C SER A 68 5.59 6.62 -11.81
N PHE A 69 6.75 7.01 -11.28
CA PHE A 69 6.85 8.20 -10.42
C PHE A 69 6.39 9.48 -11.14
N ALA A 70 6.70 9.64 -12.43
CA ALA A 70 6.26 10.80 -13.21
C ALA A 70 4.73 10.88 -13.30
N GLU A 71 4.08 9.75 -13.60
CA GLU A 71 2.61 9.67 -13.66
C GLU A 71 1.95 9.97 -12.31
N ARG A 72 2.56 9.53 -11.20
CA ARG A 72 2.10 9.89 -9.84
C ARG A 72 2.22 11.39 -9.55
N ILE A 73 3.27 12.06 -10.04
CA ILE A 73 3.44 13.50 -9.86
C ILE A 73 2.40 14.28 -10.69
N GLU A 74 2.23 13.92 -11.96
CA GLU A 74 1.29 14.60 -12.86
C GLU A 74 -0.17 14.46 -12.38
N SER A 75 -0.58 13.23 -12.03
CA SER A 75 -1.91 12.97 -11.49
C SER A 75 -2.12 13.60 -10.11
N GLY A 76 -1.08 13.63 -9.27
CA GLY A 76 -1.10 14.30 -7.97
C GLY A 76 -1.29 15.81 -8.10
N GLU A 77 -0.58 16.45 -9.04
CA GLU A 77 -0.76 17.87 -9.34
C GLU A 77 -2.18 18.15 -9.87
N HIS A 78 -2.67 17.30 -10.77
CA HIS A 78 -4.02 17.42 -11.32
C HIS A 78 -5.09 17.35 -10.23
N ALA A 79 -5.01 16.33 -9.35
CA ALA A 79 -5.91 16.20 -8.21
C ALA A 79 -5.83 17.41 -7.28
N HIS A 80 -4.63 17.87 -6.96
CA HIS A 80 -4.43 19.04 -6.10
C HIS A 80 -5.03 20.31 -6.71
N ARG A 81 -4.81 20.57 -8.00
CA ARG A 81 -5.39 21.72 -8.71
C ARG A 81 -6.91 21.68 -8.74
N SER A 82 -7.50 20.50 -8.97
CA SER A 82 -8.96 20.32 -8.94
C SER A 82 -9.53 20.67 -7.57
N LEU A 83 -8.92 20.17 -6.49
CA LEU A 83 -9.33 20.49 -5.12
C LEU A 83 -9.19 21.99 -4.81
N GLN A 84 -8.06 22.60 -5.19
CA GLN A 84 -7.84 24.03 -5.00
C GLN A 84 -8.86 24.90 -5.72
N SER A 85 -9.21 24.56 -6.97
CA SER A 85 -10.22 25.28 -7.74
C SER A 85 -11.59 25.24 -7.04
N ARG A 86 -12.00 24.06 -6.56
CA ARG A 86 -13.27 23.88 -5.85
C ARG A 86 -13.30 24.63 -4.52
N LEU A 87 -12.24 24.53 -3.72
CA LEU A 87 -12.11 25.26 -2.45
C LEU A 87 -12.08 26.78 -2.65
N GLY A 88 -11.39 27.26 -3.69
CA GLY A 88 -11.37 28.68 -4.05
C GLY A 88 -12.75 29.21 -4.47
N GLY A 89 -13.56 28.39 -5.15
CA GLY A 89 -14.95 28.72 -5.49
C GLY A 89 -15.89 28.80 -4.29
N LEU A 90 -15.57 28.15 -3.16
CA LEU A 90 -16.36 28.17 -1.94
C LEU A 90 -16.01 29.35 -1.01
N GLY A 91 -14.89 30.04 -1.24
CA GLY A 91 -14.39 31.15 -0.43
C GLY A 91 -14.57 32.56 -1.03
N GLY A 92 -15.27 32.68 -2.16
CA GLY A 92 -15.52 33.96 -2.84
C GLY A 92 -16.78 34.66 -2.35
N ALA A 93 -16.70 35.34 -1.20
CA ALA A 93 -17.67 36.33 -0.74
C ALA A 93 -16.97 37.47 0.00
#